data_AF-A0A1Q2YWV6-F1
#
_entry.id   AF-A0A1Q2YWV6-F1
#
_cell.length_a   1.000
_cell.length_b   1.000
_cell.length_c   1.000
_cell.angle_alpha   90.00
_cell.angle_beta   90.00
_cell.angle_gamma   90.00
#
_symmetry.space_group_name_H-M   'P 1'
#
loop_
_entity.id
_entity.type
_entity.pdbx_description
1 polymer ?
#
loop_
_entity_poly.entity_id
_entity_poly.type
_entity_poly.pdbx_seq_one_letter_code
_entity_poly.pdbx_strand_id
1 'polypeptide(L)'
;MIRNGLVLGHFALSAGYGPAVLVERLSYNDMTARQLLASFLYWLPDFGDNLATALFGRDTVWPLDWDRPGSFYDLGQQHRETALALSGGIDAHFAAIVREGILLHPFWHALTTLSLAWRGLWIGRYWGIGMVLLAPFGLAAARRAGRLTPLLLYAAPAWIMLLVHAGASVNQERYNLALMLGGAIAAAWGILSLAARRMPALRRLPGLAAG
;
A
#
# COMPACT_ATOMS: atom_id res chain seq x y z
N MET A 1 -25.54 -1.73 10.22
CA MET A 1 -26.41 -1.44 9.06
C MET A 1 -27.82 -1.02 9.45
N ILE A 2 -28.50 -1.71 10.36
CA ILE A 2 -29.84 -1.31 10.87
C ILE A 2 -29.85 0.11 11.44
N ARG A 3 -28.82 0.49 12.23
CA ARG A 3 -28.65 1.87 12.71
C ARG A 3 -28.58 2.92 11.59
N ASN A 4 -27.86 2.63 10.50
CA ASN A 4 -27.74 3.57 9.38
C ASN A 4 -29.06 3.67 8.59
N GLY A 5 -29.77 2.55 8.42
CA GLY A 5 -31.11 2.57 7.82
C GLY A 5 -32.12 3.40 8.65
N LEU A 6 -32.03 3.33 9.97
CA LEU A 6 -32.94 4.06 10.89
C LEU A 6 -32.61 5.56 11.02
N VAL A 7 -31.32 5.95 10.93
CA VAL A 7 -30.89 7.34 11.17
C VAL A 7 -30.64 8.12 9.88
N LEU A 8 -30.16 7.45 8.83
CA LEU A 8 -29.68 8.08 7.58
C LEU A 8 -30.50 7.68 6.36
N GLY A 9 -31.54 6.85 6.51
CA GLY A 9 -32.41 6.41 5.41
C GLY A 9 -31.77 5.42 4.43
N HIS A 10 -30.54 4.98 4.67
CA HIS A 10 -29.79 4.10 3.77
C HIS A 10 -29.07 2.98 4.53
N PHE A 11 -29.16 1.75 4.04
CA PHE A 11 -28.51 0.56 4.61
C PHE A 11 -27.03 0.41 4.22
N ALA A 12 -26.37 1.49 3.78
CA ALA A 12 -24.94 1.50 3.48
C ALA A 12 -24.13 1.97 4.70
N LEU A 13 -22.92 1.42 4.88
CA LEU A 13 -22.02 1.79 5.97
C LEU A 13 -21.51 3.23 5.86
N SER A 14 -21.48 3.78 4.64
CA SER A 14 -21.05 5.15 4.32
C SER A 14 -21.40 5.49 2.86
N ALA A 15 -22.60 5.99 2.59
CA ALA A 15 -22.94 6.49 1.24
C ALA A 15 -21.98 7.64 0.86
N GLY A 16 -21.56 7.71 -0.39
CA GLY A 16 -20.62 8.72 -0.91
C GLY A 16 -19.15 8.60 -0.47
N TYR A 17 -18.82 8.04 0.69
CA TYR A 17 -17.43 7.99 1.19
C TYR A 17 -16.50 7.12 0.33
N GLY A 18 -16.96 5.92 -0.06
CA GLY A 18 -16.17 5.01 -0.90
C GLY A 18 -15.81 5.64 -2.24
N PRO A 19 -16.79 6.14 -3.01
CA PRO A 19 -16.54 6.88 -4.24
C PRO A 19 -15.66 8.12 -4.03
N ALA A 20 -15.83 8.86 -2.93
CA ALA A 20 -15.06 10.07 -2.64
C ALA A 20 -13.56 9.77 -2.45
N VAL A 21 -13.25 8.75 -1.66
CA VAL A 21 -11.86 8.31 -1.43
C VAL A 21 -11.26 7.71 -2.70
N LEU A 22 -12.07 7.06 -3.54
CA LEU A 22 -11.61 6.57 -4.85
C LEU A 22 -11.23 7.73 -5.78
N VAL A 23 -12.03 8.78 -5.87
CA VAL A 23 -11.72 9.98 -6.69
C VAL A 23 -10.39 10.60 -6.26
N GLU A 24 -10.17 10.74 -4.96
CA GLU A 24 -8.91 11.25 -4.41
C GLU A 24 -7.71 10.38 -4.85
N ARG A 25 -7.87 9.06 -4.81
CA ARG A 25 -6.86 8.10 -5.28
C ARG A 25 -6.64 8.14 -6.79
N LEU A 26 -7.67 8.45 -7.58
CA LEU A 26 -7.58 8.44 -9.04
C LEU A 26 -6.67 9.54 -9.58
N SER A 27 -6.45 10.64 -8.87
CA SER A 27 -5.47 11.67 -9.26
C SER A 27 -4.03 11.14 -9.39
N TYR A 28 -3.70 10.01 -8.73
CA TYR A 28 -2.41 9.35 -8.91
C TYR A 28 -2.27 8.65 -10.28
N ASN A 29 -3.38 8.45 -11.02
CA ASN A 29 -3.32 7.96 -12.40
C ASN A 29 -2.77 9.01 -13.37
N ASP A 30 -2.75 10.28 -12.99
CA ASP A 30 -2.23 11.37 -13.82
C ASP A 30 -0.69 11.46 -13.75
N MET A 31 -0.04 10.57 -12.99
CA MET A 31 1.41 10.42 -13.01
C MET A 31 1.89 10.15 -14.43
N THR A 32 2.93 10.88 -14.84
CA THR A 32 3.78 10.49 -15.96
C THR A 32 4.60 9.25 -15.61
N ALA A 33 5.09 8.53 -16.62
CA ALA A 33 6.00 7.39 -16.39
C ALA A 33 7.25 7.77 -15.58
N ARG A 34 7.76 8.98 -15.76
CA ARG A 34 8.92 9.48 -15.01
C ARG A 34 8.56 9.70 -13.53
N GLN A 35 7.39 10.27 -13.23
CA GLN A 35 6.88 10.44 -11.86
C GLN A 35 6.61 9.10 -11.18
N LEU A 36 6.04 8.14 -11.92
CA LEU A 36 5.82 6.78 -11.44
C LEU A 36 7.13 6.06 -11.09
N LEU A 37 8.19 6.21 -11.89
CA LEU A 37 9.49 5.64 -11.54
C LEU A 37 10.12 6.36 -10.34
N ALA A 38 10.01 7.69 -10.31
CA ALA A 38 10.54 8.50 -9.20
C ALA A 38 9.85 8.17 -7.87
N SER A 39 8.57 7.82 -7.85
CA SER A 39 7.82 7.55 -6.62
C SER A 39 8.32 6.34 -5.84
N PHE A 40 8.86 5.32 -6.51
CA PHE A 40 9.47 4.18 -5.84
C PHE A 40 10.71 4.56 -5.03
N LEU A 41 11.44 5.60 -5.46
CA LEU A 41 12.56 6.14 -4.69
C LEU A 41 12.09 7.19 -3.69
N TYR A 42 11.21 8.09 -4.11
CA TYR A 42 10.75 9.24 -3.32
C TYR A 42 10.13 8.80 -1.98
N TRP A 43 9.37 7.71 -1.98
CA TRP A 43 8.73 7.18 -0.78
C TRP A 43 9.59 6.21 0.03
N LEU A 44 10.89 6.07 -0.27
CA LEU A 44 11.79 5.38 0.65
C LEU A 44 11.94 6.17 1.96
N PRO A 45 12.01 5.50 3.12
CA PRO A 45 12.12 6.16 4.41
C PRO A 45 13.35 7.08 4.51
N ASP A 46 13.13 8.30 5.00
CA ASP A 46 14.10 9.32 5.43
C ASP A 46 15.09 9.86 4.36
N PHE A 47 15.49 9.08 3.36
CA PHE A 47 16.44 9.50 2.31
C PHE A 47 15.85 9.49 0.89
N GLY A 48 14.63 8.96 0.73
CA GLY A 48 14.01 8.73 -0.57
C GLY A 48 13.76 10.00 -1.37
N ASP A 49 13.31 11.06 -0.71
CA ASP A 49 12.99 12.36 -1.29
C ASP A 49 14.23 13.03 -1.91
N ASN A 50 15.35 13.06 -1.18
CA ASN A 50 16.62 13.61 -1.63
C ASN A 50 17.20 12.80 -2.79
N LEU A 51 17.16 11.46 -2.69
CA LEU A 51 17.63 10.56 -3.74
C LEU A 51 16.81 10.73 -5.03
N ALA A 52 15.48 10.77 -4.92
CA ALA A 52 14.60 10.97 -6.06
C ALA A 52 14.79 12.37 -6.68
N THR A 53 14.95 13.41 -5.85
CA THR A 53 15.24 14.77 -6.32
C THR A 53 16.55 14.83 -7.11
N ALA A 54 17.60 14.17 -6.62
CA ALA A 54 18.90 14.14 -7.28
C ALA A 54 18.86 13.40 -8.64
N LEU A 55 18.12 12.30 -8.73
CA LEU A 55 18.06 11.47 -9.95
C LEU A 55 17.04 11.94 -10.97
N PHE A 56 15.88 12.42 -10.52
CA PHE A 56 14.75 12.76 -11.40
C PHE A 56 14.51 14.27 -11.51
N GLY A 57 15.09 15.09 -10.64
CA GLY A 57 14.89 16.54 -10.60
C GLY A 57 13.67 16.95 -9.79
N ARG A 58 13.72 18.16 -9.22
CA ARG A 58 12.69 18.70 -8.32
C ARG A 58 11.31 18.75 -8.96
N ASP A 59 11.20 19.17 -10.21
CA ASP A 59 9.91 19.31 -10.90
C ASP A 59 9.20 17.96 -11.10
N THR A 60 9.97 16.86 -11.23
CA THR A 60 9.39 15.52 -11.36
C THR A 60 8.85 15.04 -10.02
N VAL A 61 9.58 15.25 -8.92
CA VAL A 61 9.17 14.75 -7.61
C VAL A 61 8.19 15.66 -6.89
N TRP A 62 8.12 16.93 -7.26
CA TRP A 62 7.26 17.93 -6.62
C TRP A 62 5.80 17.47 -6.47
N PRO A 63 5.16 16.88 -7.50
CA PRO A 63 3.77 16.45 -7.38
C PRO A 63 3.57 15.21 -6.50
N LEU A 64 4.63 14.51 -6.11
CA LEU A 64 4.58 13.29 -5.26
C LEU A 64 4.46 13.61 -3.76
N ASP A 65 4.67 14.85 -3.36
CA ASP A 65 4.53 15.31 -1.99
C ASP A 65 3.05 15.21 -1.51
N TRP A 66 2.84 15.28 -0.21
CA TRP A 66 1.53 15.28 0.44
C TRP A 66 1.02 16.69 0.71
N ASP A 67 1.89 17.56 1.22
CA ASP A 67 1.48 18.84 1.83
C ASP A 67 1.66 20.02 0.88
N ARG A 68 1.87 19.77 -0.41
CA ARG A 68 2.15 20.82 -1.39
C ARG A 68 0.95 21.11 -2.29
N PRO A 69 0.67 22.40 -2.56
CA PRO A 69 -0.23 22.80 -3.62
C PRO A 69 0.20 22.20 -4.96
N GLY A 70 -0.77 21.68 -5.71
CA GLY A 70 -0.55 21.02 -7.00
C GLY A 70 0.06 19.62 -6.92
N SER A 71 0.17 19.05 -5.72
CA SER A 71 0.49 17.63 -5.58
C SER A 71 -0.68 16.74 -6.00
N PHE A 72 -0.42 15.46 -6.30
CA PHE A 72 -1.49 14.51 -6.61
C PHE A 72 -2.48 14.35 -5.46
N TYR A 73 -2.01 14.54 -4.22
CA TYR A 73 -2.88 14.55 -3.04
C TYR A 73 -3.80 15.77 -3.04
N ASP A 74 -3.25 16.97 -3.20
CA ASP A 74 -4.01 18.23 -3.25
C ASP A 74 -5.04 18.22 -4.39
N LEU A 75 -4.62 17.83 -5.60
CA LEU A 75 -5.52 17.66 -6.74
C LEU A 75 -6.62 16.62 -6.47
N GLY A 76 -6.26 15.50 -5.82
CA GLY A 76 -7.23 14.50 -5.35
C GLY A 76 -8.28 15.07 -4.40
N GLN A 77 -7.87 15.91 -3.45
CA GLN A 77 -8.81 16.55 -2.53
C GLN A 77 -9.75 17.51 -3.25
N GLN A 78 -9.23 18.32 -4.17
CA GLN A 78 -10.04 19.25 -4.98
C GLN A 78 -11.04 18.51 -5.87
N HIS A 79 -10.60 17.41 -6.52
CA HIS A 79 -11.49 16.54 -7.30
C HIS A 79 -12.58 15.91 -6.44
N ARG A 80 -12.23 15.47 -5.22
CA ARG A 80 -13.18 14.91 -4.26
C ARG A 80 -14.25 15.92 -3.86
N GLU A 81 -13.84 17.13 -3.50
CA GLU A 81 -14.76 18.22 -3.14
C GLU A 81 -15.70 18.57 -4.29
N THR A 82 -15.15 18.67 -5.51
CA THR A 82 -15.93 18.92 -6.73
C THR A 82 -16.95 17.80 -6.98
N ALA A 83 -16.53 16.53 -6.85
CA ALA A 83 -17.39 15.37 -7.08
C ALA A 83 -18.52 15.26 -6.03
N LEU A 84 -18.26 15.65 -4.79
CA LEU A 84 -19.29 15.72 -3.73
C LEU A 84 -20.31 16.84 -3.96
N ALA A 85 -19.93 17.92 -4.65
CA ALA A 85 -20.81 19.03 -5.00
C ALA A 85 -21.67 18.79 -6.25
N LEU A 86 -21.49 17.67 -6.97
CA LEU A 86 -22.27 17.34 -8.16
C LEU A 86 -23.75 17.12 -7.85
N SER A 87 -24.62 17.58 -8.76
CA SER A 87 -26.05 17.25 -8.73
C SER A 87 -26.25 15.74 -8.79
N GLY A 88 -27.08 15.19 -7.88
CA GLY A 88 -27.29 13.76 -7.71
C GLY A 88 -26.27 13.06 -6.79
N GLY A 89 -25.23 13.78 -6.33
CA GLY A 89 -24.19 13.25 -5.47
C GLY A 89 -23.23 12.29 -6.19
N ILE A 90 -22.09 12.03 -5.55
CA ILE A 90 -21.01 11.22 -6.13
C ILE A 90 -21.42 9.78 -6.46
N ASP A 91 -22.39 9.22 -5.72
CA ASP A 91 -22.87 7.86 -5.94
C ASP A 91 -23.55 7.70 -7.31
N ALA A 92 -24.23 8.74 -7.82
CA ALA A 92 -24.85 8.72 -9.14
C ALA A 92 -23.81 8.68 -10.28
N HIS A 93 -22.61 9.19 -10.04
CA HIS A 93 -21.52 9.28 -11.02
C HIS A 93 -20.48 8.15 -10.86
N PHE A 94 -20.64 7.28 -9.87
CA PHE A 94 -19.64 6.27 -9.52
C PHE A 94 -19.29 5.33 -10.68
N ALA A 95 -20.29 4.89 -11.46
CA ALA A 95 -20.06 4.01 -12.60
C ALA A 95 -19.18 4.68 -13.69
N ALA A 96 -19.39 5.98 -13.94
CA ALA A 96 -18.57 6.74 -14.87
C ALA A 96 -17.14 6.90 -14.34
N ILE A 97 -16.99 7.25 -13.06
CA ILE A 97 -15.68 7.36 -12.38
C ILE A 97 -14.88 6.06 -12.48
N VAL A 98 -15.49 4.92 -12.20
CA VAL A 98 -14.82 3.61 -12.30
C VAL A 98 -14.46 3.29 -13.74
N ARG A 99 -15.37 3.56 -14.69
CA ARG A 99 -15.11 3.30 -16.10
C ARG A 99 -13.93 4.12 -16.60
N GLU A 100 -13.95 5.43 -16.37
CA GLU A 100 -12.97 6.37 -16.90
C GLU A 100 -11.63 6.26 -16.17
N GLY A 101 -11.66 6.19 -14.83
CA GLY A 101 -10.45 6.14 -14.01
C GLY A 101 -9.78 4.76 -13.96
N ILE A 102 -10.51 3.66 -14.19
CA ILE A 102 -9.97 2.30 -14.01
C ILE A 102 -10.10 1.48 -15.29
N LEU A 103 -11.32 1.28 -15.79
CA LEU A 103 -11.58 0.29 -16.84
C LEU A 103 -11.01 0.68 -18.21
N LEU A 104 -10.92 1.98 -18.51
CA LEU A 104 -10.28 2.47 -19.74
C LEU A 104 -8.75 2.42 -19.68
N HIS A 105 -8.16 2.46 -18.48
CA HIS A 105 -6.70 2.48 -18.28
C HIS A 105 -6.24 1.46 -17.21
N PRO A 106 -6.60 0.17 -17.33
CA PRO A 106 -6.44 -0.80 -16.25
C PRO A 106 -4.97 -1.08 -15.93
N PHE A 107 -4.12 -1.10 -16.96
CA PHE A 107 -2.68 -1.30 -16.77
C PHE A 107 -2.04 -0.14 -16.01
N TRP A 108 -2.39 1.10 -16.37
CA TRP A 108 -1.84 2.28 -15.71
C TRP A 108 -2.32 2.38 -14.26
N HIS A 109 -3.61 2.13 -14.03
CA HIS A 109 -4.17 2.05 -12.69
C HIS A 109 -3.48 0.97 -11.84
N ALA A 110 -3.15 -0.20 -12.40
CA ALA A 110 -2.42 -1.24 -11.69
C ALA A 110 -0.99 -0.80 -11.29
N LEU A 111 -0.28 -0.10 -12.18
CA LEU A 111 1.07 0.41 -11.88
C LEU A 111 1.06 1.48 -10.80
N THR A 112 0.13 2.43 -10.85
CA THR A 112 0.00 3.46 -9.80
C THR A 112 -0.50 2.86 -8.49
N THR A 113 -1.30 1.79 -8.54
CA THR A 113 -1.68 1.00 -7.36
C THR A 113 -0.46 0.33 -6.75
N LEU A 114 0.43 -0.26 -7.57
CA LEU A 114 1.68 -0.85 -7.07
C LEU A 114 2.58 0.19 -6.41
N SER A 115 2.67 1.38 -7.00
CA SER A 115 3.39 2.52 -6.44
C SER A 115 2.81 2.96 -5.07
N LEU A 116 1.49 3.06 -4.95
CA LEU A 116 0.83 3.37 -3.67
C LEU A 116 0.93 2.23 -2.65
N ALA A 117 0.93 0.97 -3.10
CA ALA A 117 1.17 -0.18 -2.23
C ALA A 117 2.61 -0.13 -1.69
N TRP A 118 3.59 0.17 -2.53
CA TRP A 118 4.98 0.37 -2.15
C TRP A 118 5.14 1.43 -1.06
N ARG A 119 4.50 2.58 -1.22
CA ARG A 119 4.45 3.62 -0.17
C ARG A 119 3.94 3.08 1.16
N GLY A 120 2.87 2.30 1.14
CA GLY A 120 2.26 1.74 2.34
C GLY A 120 3.06 0.64 3.04
N LEU A 121 4.10 0.09 2.42
CA LEU A 121 4.93 -0.96 3.01
C LEU A 121 5.89 -0.46 4.09
N TRP A 122 6.22 0.84 4.08
CA TRP A 122 7.29 1.41 4.90
C TRP A 122 6.89 1.71 6.35
N ILE A 123 6.16 0.78 6.95
CA ILE A 123 5.65 0.91 8.32
C ILE A 123 6.80 1.06 9.31
N GLY A 124 6.76 2.12 10.10
CA GLY A 124 7.80 2.39 11.09
C GLY A 124 9.17 2.68 10.46
N ARG A 125 9.19 3.23 9.23
CA ARG A 125 10.39 3.67 8.51
C ARG A 125 11.40 2.54 8.34
N TYR A 126 12.53 2.59 9.05
CA TYR A 126 13.61 1.60 8.99
C TYR A 126 13.16 0.18 9.39
N TRP A 127 12.13 0.03 10.23
CA TRP A 127 11.57 -1.28 10.54
C TRP A 127 10.97 -1.96 9.31
N GLY A 128 10.24 -1.20 8.48
CA GLY A 128 9.73 -1.65 7.19
C GLY A 128 10.86 -2.10 6.25
N ILE A 129 11.97 -1.35 6.19
CA ILE A 129 13.16 -1.74 5.42
C ILE A 129 13.70 -3.10 5.89
N GLY A 130 13.92 -3.25 7.20
CA GLY A 130 14.39 -4.51 7.78
C GLY A 130 13.46 -5.68 7.45
N MET A 131 12.15 -5.48 7.59
CA MET A 131 11.15 -6.51 7.27
C MET A 131 11.19 -6.91 5.79
N VAL A 132 11.20 -5.94 4.86
CA VAL A 132 11.22 -6.21 3.42
C VAL A 132 12.50 -6.95 3.01
N LEU A 133 13.66 -6.52 3.53
CA LEU A 133 14.94 -7.17 3.22
C LEU A 133 15.06 -8.59 3.81
N LEU A 134 14.46 -8.83 4.98
CA LEU A 134 14.50 -10.14 5.64
C LEU A 134 13.42 -11.11 5.14
N ALA A 135 12.33 -10.59 4.55
CA ALA A 135 11.20 -11.40 4.10
C ALA A 135 11.58 -12.56 3.17
N PRO A 136 12.45 -12.40 2.14
CA PRO A 136 12.85 -13.52 1.29
C PRO A 136 13.51 -14.67 2.05
N PHE A 137 14.36 -14.36 3.05
CA PHE A 137 15.00 -15.37 3.89
C PHE A 137 13.99 -16.06 4.80
N GLY A 138 13.06 -15.29 5.37
CA GLY A 138 11.94 -15.79 6.17
C GLY A 138 11.03 -16.74 5.40
N LEU A 139 10.62 -16.35 4.20
CA LEU A 139 9.78 -17.15 3.31
C LEU A 139 10.50 -18.42 2.83
N ALA A 140 11.78 -18.33 2.50
CA ALA A 140 12.59 -19.49 2.14
C ALA A 140 12.79 -20.46 3.31
N ALA A 141 12.94 -19.94 4.53
CA ALA A 141 12.97 -20.76 5.75
C ALA A 141 11.61 -21.41 6.03
N ALA A 142 10.52 -20.65 5.93
CA ALA A 142 9.15 -21.14 6.05
C ALA A 142 8.84 -22.27 5.06
N ARG A 143 9.29 -22.11 3.80
CA ARG A 143 9.12 -23.11 2.75
C ARG A 143 9.85 -24.40 3.08
N ARG A 144 11.12 -24.32 3.49
CA ARG A 144 11.91 -25.49 3.91
C ARG A 144 11.28 -26.21 5.11
N ALA A 145 10.70 -25.45 6.04
CA ALA A 145 10.02 -25.99 7.21
C ALA A 145 8.59 -26.52 6.94
N GLY A 146 8.08 -26.46 5.69
CA GLY A 146 6.70 -26.84 5.38
C GLY A 146 5.63 -25.91 5.97
N ARG A 147 6.01 -24.68 6.37
CA ARG A 147 5.13 -23.69 7.03
C ARG A 147 4.84 -22.45 6.17
N LEU A 148 5.21 -22.47 4.88
CA LEU A 148 4.95 -21.34 3.99
C LEU A 148 3.45 -21.04 3.86
N THR A 149 2.63 -22.06 3.57
CA THR A 149 1.19 -21.90 3.40
C THR A 149 0.50 -21.29 4.63
N PRO A 150 0.67 -21.80 5.86
CA PRO A 150 0.03 -21.18 7.03
C PRO A 150 0.55 -19.77 7.29
N LEU A 151 1.83 -19.48 7.03
CA LEU A 151 2.36 -18.11 7.14
C LEU A 151 1.69 -17.16 6.13
N LEU A 152 1.55 -17.59 4.87
CA LEU A 152 0.89 -16.79 3.84
C LEU A 152 -0.59 -16.59 4.14
N LEU A 153 -1.31 -17.63 4.59
CA LEU A 153 -2.72 -17.52 4.99
C LEU A 153 -2.91 -16.59 6.19
N TYR A 154 -2.00 -16.66 7.17
CA TYR A 154 -2.00 -15.75 8.32
C TYR A 154 -1.78 -14.29 7.90
N ALA A 155 -0.84 -14.04 6.98
CA ALA A 155 -0.52 -12.68 6.51
C ALA A 155 -1.50 -12.18 5.42
N ALA A 156 -2.27 -13.06 4.78
CA ALA A 156 -3.10 -12.74 3.63
C ALA A 156 -4.08 -11.58 3.88
N PRO A 157 -4.82 -11.51 5.00
CA PRO A 157 -5.72 -10.38 5.24
C PRO A 157 -5.00 -9.02 5.23
N ALA A 158 -3.80 -8.94 5.79
CA ALA A 158 -3.02 -7.71 5.81
C ALA A 158 -2.53 -7.30 4.41
N TRP A 159 -2.09 -8.27 3.60
CA TRP A 159 -1.70 -8.03 2.20
C TRP A 159 -2.88 -7.65 1.31
N ILE A 160 -4.04 -8.30 1.50
CA ILE A 160 -5.28 -7.93 0.81
C ILE A 160 -5.65 -6.50 1.17
N MET A 161 -5.60 -6.15 2.45
CA MET A 161 -5.89 -4.79 2.90
C MET A 161 -4.91 -3.76 2.33
N LEU A 162 -3.62 -4.07 2.21
CA LEU A 162 -2.66 -3.19 1.54
C LEU A 162 -3.08 -2.89 0.10
N LEU A 163 -3.43 -3.93 -0.66
CA LEU A 163 -3.84 -3.79 -2.06
C LEU A 163 -5.18 -3.06 -2.19
N VAL A 164 -6.15 -3.34 -1.32
CA VAL A 164 -7.44 -2.65 -1.28
C VAL A 164 -7.23 -1.17 -0.97
N HIS A 165 -6.42 -0.83 0.03
CA HIS A 165 -6.12 0.57 0.33
C HIS A 165 -5.37 1.25 -0.81
N ALA A 166 -4.38 0.62 -1.42
CA ALA A 166 -3.66 1.19 -2.56
C ALA A 166 -4.51 1.37 -3.82
N GLY A 167 -5.46 0.47 -4.04
CA GLY A 167 -6.35 0.50 -5.20
C GLY A 167 -7.53 1.46 -5.04
N ALA A 168 -8.03 1.63 -3.81
CA ALA A 168 -9.25 2.38 -3.54
C ALA A 168 -9.05 3.68 -2.74
N SER A 169 -7.86 3.92 -2.20
CA SER A 169 -7.57 5.05 -1.31
C SER A 169 -6.15 5.57 -1.48
N VAL A 170 -5.90 6.76 -0.95
CA VAL A 170 -4.54 7.27 -0.83
C VAL A 170 -3.84 6.55 0.32
N ASN A 171 -3.12 5.48 -0.04
CA ASN A 171 -2.53 4.56 0.92
C ASN A 171 -1.39 5.21 1.72
N GLN A 172 -1.55 5.23 3.04
CA GLN A 172 -0.55 5.68 4.00
C GLN A 172 -0.05 4.52 4.86
N GLU A 173 1.17 4.63 5.37
CA GLU A 173 1.81 3.62 6.23
C GLU A 173 0.92 3.20 7.42
N ARG A 174 0.23 4.16 8.05
CA ARG A 174 -0.62 3.91 9.24
C ARG A 174 -1.78 2.96 9.01
N TYR A 175 -2.25 2.80 7.76
CA TYR A 175 -3.32 1.86 7.45
C TYR A 175 -2.85 0.41 7.37
N ASN A 176 -1.53 0.21 7.35
CA ASN A 176 -0.93 -1.09 7.05
C ASN A 176 -0.27 -1.75 8.27
N LEU A 177 -0.50 -1.25 9.49
CA LEU A 177 0.08 -1.79 10.74
C LEU A 177 -0.09 -3.32 10.89
N ALA A 178 -1.16 -3.90 10.36
CA ALA A 178 -1.39 -5.34 10.37
C ALA A 178 -0.30 -6.15 9.62
N LEU A 179 0.38 -5.57 8.63
CA LEU A 179 1.50 -6.21 7.93
C LEU A 179 2.68 -6.46 8.87
N MET A 180 2.81 -5.69 9.95
CA MET A 180 3.87 -5.89 10.95
C MET A 180 3.83 -7.29 11.55
N LEU A 181 2.65 -7.85 11.77
CA LEU A 181 2.51 -9.15 12.43
C LEU A 181 3.12 -10.28 11.58
N GLY A 182 2.67 -10.41 10.33
CA GLY A 182 3.19 -11.42 9.41
C GLY A 182 4.65 -11.16 9.03
N GLY A 183 5.02 -9.90 8.79
CA GLY A 183 6.38 -9.54 8.42
C GLY A 183 7.39 -9.70 9.56
N ALA A 184 7.01 -9.47 10.82
CA ALA A 184 7.86 -9.74 11.98
C ALA A 184 8.16 -11.23 12.15
N ILE A 185 7.15 -12.10 11.94
CA ILE A 185 7.35 -13.56 11.96
C ILE A 185 8.32 -13.98 10.85
N ALA A 186 8.11 -13.48 9.63
CA ALA A 186 9.00 -13.76 8.50
C ALA A 186 10.43 -13.25 8.78
N ALA A 187 10.58 -12.03 9.29
CA ALA A 187 11.87 -11.46 9.63
C ALA A 187 12.60 -12.27 10.72
N ALA A 188 11.90 -12.67 11.79
CA ALA A 188 12.44 -13.50 12.86
C ALA A 188 12.96 -14.84 12.32
N TRP A 189 12.20 -15.52 11.46
CA TRP A 189 12.65 -16.73 10.78
C TRP A 189 13.82 -16.49 9.84
N GLY A 190 13.87 -15.37 9.14
CA GLY A 190 15.00 -14.97 8.31
C GLY A 190 16.28 -14.84 9.15
N ILE A 191 16.21 -14.10 10.26
CA ILE A 191 17.33 -13.91 11.20
C ILE A 191 17.78 -15.27 11.77
N LEU A 192 16.86 -16.08 12.28
CA LEU A 192 17.18 -17.39 12.85
C LEU A 192 17.79 -18.33 11.80
N SER A 193 17.29 -18.33 10.57
CA SER A 193 17.84 -19.15 9.50
C SER A 193 19.25 -18.73 9.12
N LEU A 194 19.54 -17.43 9.08
CA LEU A 194 20.88 -16.91 8.85
C LEU A 194 21.82 -17.22 10.00
N ALA A 195 21.37 -17.06 11.25
CA ALA A 195 22.15 -17.36 12.45
C ALA A 195 22.51 -18.86 12.56
N ALA A 196 21.56 -19.75 12.25
CA ALA A 196 21.78 -21.20 12.27
C ALA A 196 22.80 -21.70 11.23
N ARG A 197 23.16 -20.88 10.23
CA ARG A 197 24.30 -21.16 9.33
C ARG A 197 25.64 -21.04 10.06
N ARG A 198 25.75 -20.12 11.02
CA ARG A 198 26.98 -19.83 11.78
C ARG A 198 27.01 -20.49 13.16
N MET A 199 25.86 -20.80 13.75
CA MET A 199 25.74 -21.41 15.08
C MET A 199 24.92 -22.71 15.00
N PRO A 200 25.57 -23.88 14.86
CA PRO A 200 24.89 -25.17 14.71
C PRO A 200 23.96 -25.53 15.88
N ALA A 201 24.23 -25.00 17.08
CA ALA A 201 23.38 -25.17 18.26
C ALA A 201 21.94 -24.70 18.02
N LEU A 202 21.73 -23.66 17.18
CA LEU A 202 20.40 -23.12 16.85
C LEU A 202 19.60 -24.04 15.91
N ARG A 203 20.24 -25.01 15.25
CA ARG A 203 19.54 -26.00 14.40
C ARG A 203 18.69 -26.98 15.20
N ARG A 204 18.91 -27.08 16.51
CA ARG A 204 18.12 -27.92 17.42
C ARG A 204 16.75 -27.33 17.77
N LEU A 205 16.49 -26.08 17.38
CA LEU A 205 15.17 -25.46 17.61
C LEU A 205 14.11 -26.09 16.68
N PRO A 206 12.95 -26.48 17.21
CA PRO A 206 11.88 -27.07 16.42
C PRO A 206 11.41 -26.07 15.35
N GLY A 207 11.35 -26.53 14.08
CA GLY A 207 10.94 -25.72 12.93
C GLY A 207 12.07 -25.13 12.08
N LEU A 208 13.34 -25.21 12.51
CA LEU A 208 14.51 -24.84 11.67
C LEU A 208 15.24 -26.06 11.10
N ALA A 209 14.95 -27.26 11.63
CA ALA A 209 15.50 -28.53 11.21
C ALA A 209 14.73 -29.08 9.99
N ALA A 210 14.94 -28.47 8.84
CA ALA A 210 14.72 -29.11 7.54
C ALA A 210 15.97 -28.84 6.72
N GLY A 211 17.01 -29.60 7.04
CA GLY A 211 18.23 -29.76 6.24
C GLY A 211 18.06 -30.98 5.38
#